data_AF-A0AAU1AAR0-F1
#
_entry.id   AF-A0AAU1AAR0-F1
#
_cell.length_a   1.000
_cell.length_b   1.000
_cell.length_c   1.000
_cell.angle_alpha   90.00
_cell.angle_beta   90.00
_cell.angle_gamma   90.00
#
_symmetry.space_group_name_H-M   'P 1'
#
loop_
_entity.id
_entity.type
_entity.pdbx_description
1 polymer ?
#
loop_
_entity_poly.entity_id
_entity_poly.type
_entity_poly.pdbx_seq_one_letter_code
_entity_poly.pdbx_strand_id
1 'polypeptide(L)'
;MQTHRWQSRVFITLAGEGCAAWVRRTAIFLVFVLVATMSDVPTRPMPQATASAPTPAPKPKCPDDRANEVSAAIAAKLCDSRVEVANRRTETTQVFANPDGTLTEEQALAPVRVHQGDQWVPVDLTLQRRSDGSVAPIAHPLALTFAGATSGAGEHEVVKVGEDTDQTGLAWNGALPEPVLNGRTITYRDVRPGVDLVFHAHATGYEQHFVVKDRAGLAQVRKLSLPLRTGKLTAATDGMGGLLLKDGRGRQVGRAQTPLMWDAKVAPQSGERVNHAPVALRTVTAGKGRTVMELTPDAGFLARTDLTFPVTIDPPTSLSPSFDAFVQNT
;
A
#
# COMPACT_ATOMS: atom_id res chain seq x y z
N MET A 1 40.01 22.76 31.70
CA MET A 1 40.78 24.02 31.69
C MET A 1 41.43 24.19 30.32
N GLN A 2 41.54 25.44 29.87
CA GLN A 2 42.43 25.97 28.82
C GLN A 2 42.59 25.22 27.48
N THR A 3 41.99 25.85 26.48
CA THR A 3 42.46 25.95 25.10
C THR A 3 43.94 26.34 24.99
N HIS A 4 44.61 25.97 23.90
CA HIS A 4 45.56 26.87 23.24
C HIS A 4 45.70 26.56 21.73
N ARG A 5 45.34 27.55 20.89
CA ARG A 5 45.87 27.67 19.52
C ARG A 5 47.28 28.26 19.59
N TRP A 6 48.12 27.94 18.62
CA TRP A 6 49.32 28.71 18.28
C TRP A 6 49.41 28.89 16.76
N GLN A 7 49.90 30.05 16.34
CA GLN A 7 50.20 30.37 14.94
C GLN A 7 51.72 30.43 14.73
N SER A 8 52.16 30.38 13.46
CA SER A 8 52.98 31.42 12.81
C SER A 8 54.10 30.87 11.90
N ARG A 9 54.51 31.75 10.96
CA ARG A 9 55.68 31.72 10.06
C ARG A 9 55.47 30.94 8.75
N VAL A 10 55.41 31.56 7.56
CA VAL A 10 56.26 32.57 6.87
C VAL A 10 57.55 31.97 6.29
N PHE A 11 57.67 32.05 4.96
CA PHE A 11 58.92 32.05 4.20
C PHE A 11 58.85 33.16 3.12
N ILE A 12 59.99 33.83 2.89
CA ILE A 12 60.20 34.93 1.93
C ILE A 12 61.52 34.64 1.20
N THR A 13 61.58 34.86 -0.13
CA THR A 13 62.74 35.27 -0.97
C THR A 13 62.36 35.11 -2.45
N LEU A 14 62.85 35.83 -3.48
CA LEU A 14 63.60 37.09 -3.72
C LEU A 14 63.40 37.39 -5.24
N ALA A 15 62.96 38.58 -5.68
CA ALA A 15 63.78 39.69 -6.25
C ALA A 15 64.60 39.40 -7.54
N GLY A 16 64.51 40.29 -8.54
CA GLY A 16 65.34 40.26 -9.77
C GLY A 16 65.04 41.36 -10.80
N GLU A 17 66.04 42.21 -11.10
CA GLU A 17 66.02 43.38 -12.02
C GLU A 17 67.06 43.20 -13.15
N GLY A 18 67.16 43.98 -14.24
CA GLY A 18 66.43 45.17 -14.73
C GLY A 18 67.32 46.01 -15.69
N CYS A 19 66.74 46.90 -16.53
CA CYS A 19 67.45 47.83 -17.46
C CYS A 19 68.31 47.19 -18.60
N ALA A 20 68.80 47.87 -19.64
CA ALA A 20 68.41 49.07 -20.43
C ALA A 20 69.37 49.22 -21.65
N ALA A 21 68.97 49.89 -22.76
CA ALA A 21 69.90 50.43 -23.78
C ALA A 21 69.25 51.54 -24.66
N TRP A 22 70.05 52.47 -25.22
CA TRP A 22 69.57 53.79 -25.70
C TRP A 22 70.49 54.43 -26.77
N VAL A 23 70.02 54.76 -27.99
CA VAL A 23 70.77 55.62 -28.96
C VAL A 23 69.87 56.49 -29.88
N ARG A 24 69.77 57.78 -29.53
CA ARG A 24 69.94 59.02 -30.36
C ARG A 24 69.68 59.10 -31.90
N ARG A 25 68.92 60.18 -32.25
CA ARG A 25 69.21 61.31 -33.20
C ARG A 25 68.61 61.38 -34.64
N THR A 26 67.65 62.31 -34.77
CA THR A 26 67.45 63.35 -35.83
C THR A 26 67.34 63.02 -37.32
N ALA A 27 66.16 63.29 -37.91
CA ALA A 27 66.00 63.99 -39.19
C ALA A 27 64.58 64.59 -39.33
N ILE A 28 64.47 65.78 -39.94
CA ILE A 28 63.21 66.43 -40.38
C ILE A 28 63.20 66.36 -41.91
N PHE A 29 62.07 66.04 -42.57
CA PHE A 29 61.52 66.73 -43.76
C PHE A 29 60.35 65.96 -44.43
N LEU A 30 59.63 66.68 -45.30
CA LEU A 30 58.56 66.26 -46.22
C LEU A 30 57.19 65.94 -45.59
N VAL A 31 56.04 66.42 -46.09
CA VAL A 31 55.58 67.56 -46.90
C VAL A 31 54.08 67.29 -47.13
N PHE A 32 53.24 68.34 -47.25
CA PHE A 32 51.83 68.22 -47.62
C PHE A 32 51.60 67.35 -48.88
N VAL A 33 50.59 66.47 -48.88
CA VAL A 33 49.59 66.20 -49.96
C VAL A 33 48.77 64.92 -49.66
N LEU A 34 47.53 64.86 -50.20
CA LEU A 34 46.51 63.78 -50.12
C LEU A 34 45.86 63.59 -48.72
N VAL A 35 44.67 64.13 -48.41
CA VAL A 35 43.31 63.96 -49.01
C VAL A 35 42.63 62.63 -48.66
N ALA A 36 41.58 62.76 -47.83
CA ALA A 36 40.38 61.90 -47.70
C ALA A 36 40.52 60.38 -47.43
N THR A 37 40.53 59.99 -46.15
CA THR A 37 39.87 58.76 -45.63
C THR A 37 39.44 58.91 -44.15
N MET A 38 38.59 59.89 -43.82
CA MET A 38 37.77 59.80 -42.60
C MET A 38 36.54 58.95 -42.93
N SER A 39 36.69 57.63 -42.91
CA SER A 39 35.60 56.71 -43.22
C SER A 39 34.51 56.73 -42.15
N ASP A 40 33.25 56.77 -42.59
CA ASP A 40 32.07 56.70 -41.76
C ASP A 40 32.13 55.56 -40.73
N VAL A 41 31.98 55.90 -39.45
CA VAL A 41 31.53 54.95 -38.43
C VAL A 41 30.01 55.01 -38.42
N PRO A 42 29.28 54.02 -38.99
CA PRO A 42 27.82 54.04 -38.94
C PRO A 42 27.37 53.91 -37.49
N THR A 43 26.79 54.98 -36.95
CA THR A 43 26.10 54.96 -35.66
C THR A 43 24.89 54.03 -35.76
N ARG A 44 25.10 52.75 -35.42
CA ARG A 44 23.98 51.82 -35.23
C ARG A 44 23.06 52.39 -34.14
N PRO A 45 21.78 52.68 -34.43
CA PRO A 45 20.85 53.01 -33.36
C PRO A 45 20.80 51.82 -32.40
N MET A 46 20.99 52.08 -31.10
CA MET A 46 20.81 51.04 -30.10
C MET A 46 19.39 50.49 -30.22
N PRO A 47 19.20 49.16 -30.28
CA PRO A 47 17.85 48.60 -30.19
C PRO A 47 17.21 49.12 -28.90
N GLN A 48 16.09 49.83 -29.03
CA GLN A 48 15.28 50.12 -27.85
C GLN A 48 14.90 48.77 -27.25
N ALA A 49 15.28 48.55 -25.99
CA ALA A 49 14.85 47.38 -25.26
C ALA A 49 13.33 47.44 -25.14
N THR A 50 12.63 46.72 -26.02
CA THR A 50 11.22 46.42 -25.85
C THR A 50 11.08 45.75 -24.50
N ALA A 51 10.49 46.45 -23.54
CA ALA A 51 10.20 45.88 -22.23
C ALA A 51 9.40 44.60 -22.46
N SER A 52 9.98 43.46 -22.11
CA SER A 52 9.31 42.17 -22.25
C SER A 52 7.98 42.26 -21.49
N ALA A 53 6.87 42.04 -22.19
CA ALA A 53 5.56 42.03 -21.54
C ALA A 53 5.64 41.07 -20.34
N PRO A 54 5.18 41.49 -19.15
CA PRO A 54 5.30 40.67 -17.96
C PRO A 54 4.64 39.31 -18.23
N THR A 55 5.41 38.24 -18.08
CA THR A 55 4.90 36.88 -18.25
C THR A 55 3.65 36.74 -17.37
N PRO A 56 2.50 36.33 -17.93
CA PRO A 56 1.28 36.18 -17.14
C PRO A 56 1.57 35.30 -15.93
N ALA A 57 1.28 35.81 -14.73
CA ALA A 57 1.46 35.03 -13.51
C ALA A 57 0.70 33.70 -13.68
N PRO A 58 1.31 32.56 -13.29
CA PRO A 58 0.64 31.27 -13.43
C PRO A 58 -0.70 31.32 -12.72
N LYS A 59 -1.78 30.98 -13.43
CA LYS A 59 -3.12 30.93 -12.84
C LYS A 59 -3.05 30.05 -11.59
N PRO A 60 -3.64 30.47 -10.46
CA PRO A 60 -3.61 29.66 -9.24
C PRO A 60 -4.21 28.29 -9.54
N LYS A 61 -3.54 27.22 -9.09
CA LYS A 61 -4.05 25.85 -9.26
C LYS A 61 -5.44 25.79 -8.61
N CYS A 62 -6.39 25.23 -9.35
CA CYS A 62 -7.71 24.96 -8.80
C CYS A 62 -7.61 24.02 -7.59
N PRO A 63 -8.44 24.25 -6.56
CA PRO A 63 -8.43 23.42 -5.37
C PRO A 63 -8.92 22.02 -5.70
N ASP A 64 -8.26 21.01 -5.17
CA ASP A 64 -8.70 19.61 -5.35
C ASP A 64 -10.00 19.35 -4.56
N ASP A 65 -10.18 20.00 -3.40
CA ASP A 65 -11.42 19.94 -2.60
C ASP A 65 -11.83 21.26 -1.90
N ARG A 66 -13.08 21.25 -1.40
CA ARG A 66 -13.71 22.32 -0.63
C ARG A 66 -14.58 21.74 0.49
N ALA A 67 -14.68 22.47 1.60
CA ALA A 67 -15.28 21.97 2.84
C ALA A 67 -16.79 21.62 2.75
N ASN A 68 -17.52 22.17 1.77
CA ASN A 68 -18.94 21.91 1.58
C ASN A 68 -19.37 22.17 0.13
N GLU A 69 -20.57 21.71 -0.23
CA GLU A 69 -21.15 21.77 -1.57
C GLU A 69 -21.17 23.17 -2.18
N VAL A 70 -21.60 24.19 -1.41
CA VAL A 70 -21.68 25.58 -1.88
C VAL A 70 -20.29 26.11 -2.29
N SER A 71 -19.29 25.90 -1.43
CA SER A 71 -17.92 26.33 -1.71
C SER A 71 -17.24 25.51 -2.81
N ALA A 72 -17.58 24.22 -2.95
CA ALA A 72 -17.15 23.37 -4.05
C ALA A 72 -17.75 23.81 -5.39
N ALA A 73 -19.05 24.07 -5.45
CA ALA A 73 -19.74 24.50 -6.67
C ALA A 73 -19.26 25.87 -7.17
N ILE A 74 -19.02 26.83 -6.25
CA ILE A 74 -18.39 28.11 -6.60
C ILE A 74 -16.99 27.88 -7.17
N ALA A 75 -16.16 27.04 -6.52
CA ALA A 75 -14.82 26.75 -7.02
C ALA A 75 -14.87 26.05 -8.39
N ALA A 76 -15.73 25.05 -8.57
CA ALA A 76 -15.85 24.29 -9.81
C ALA A 76 -16.24 25.18 -10.99
N LYS A 77 -17.23 26.07 -10.79
CA LYS A 77 -17.67 27.03 -11.81
C LYS A 77 -16.62 28.09 -12.14
N LEU A 78 -15.81 28.53 -11.17
CA LEU A 78 -14.70 29.46 -11.41
C LEU A 78 -13.50 28.78 -12.11
N CYS A 79 -13.36 27.47 -11.95
CA CYS A 79 -12.24 26.67 -12.43
C CYS A 79 -12.47 25.94 -13.74
N ASP A 80 -13.73 25.79 -14.17
CA ASP A 80 -14.14 24.92 -15.28
C ASP A 80 -13.62 23.48 -15.11
N SER A 81 -13.66 22.99 -13.86
CA SER A 81 -13.26 21.64 -13.47
C SER A 81 -14.07 21.19 -12.26
N ARG A 82 -14.30 19.88 -12.09
CA ARG A 82 -14.97 19.35 -10.90
C ARG A 82 -14.12 19.56 -9.64
N VAL A 83 -14.75 19.83 -8.50
CA VAL A 83 -14.10 20.04 -7.19
C VAL A 83 -14.79 19.18 -6.14
N GLU A 84 -14.03 18.48 -5.29
CA GLU A 84 -14.61 17.56 -4.30
C GLU A 84 -15.28 18.32 -3.13
N VAL A 85 -16.41 17.76 -2.68
CA VAL A 85 -17.16 18.15 -1.49
C VAL A 85 -16.61 17.36 -0.29
N ALA A 86 -15.59 17.90 0.37
CA ALA A 86 -14.77 17.16 1.35
C ALA A 86 -15.57 16.60 2.54
N ASN A 87 -16.61 17.30 3.01
CA ASN A 87 -17.49 16.81 4.09
C ASN A 87 -18.45 15.67 3.67
N ARG A 88 -18.42 15.25 2.41
CA ARG A 88 -19.12 14.07 1.87
C ARG A 88 -18.18 12.89 1.57
N ARG A 89 -16.86 13.05 1.76
CA ARG A 89 -15.86 12.00 1.59
C ARG A 89 -16.01 10.94 2.69
N THR A 90 -16.09 9.66 2.29
CA THR A 90 -16.07 8.50 3.20
C THR A 90 -15.01 7.49 2.74
N GLU A 91 -14.88 6.35 3.41
CA GLU A 91 -13.97 5.27 2.98
C GLU A 91 -14.26 4.73 1.57
N THR A 92 -15.53 4.83 1.13
CA THR A 92 -16.04 4.28 -0.14
C THR A 92 -16.58 5.34 -1.09
N THR A 93 -17.05 6.50 -0.60
CA THR A 93 -17.71 7.54 -1.40
C THR A 93 -16.87 8.81 -1.54
N GLN A 94 -16.87 9.42 -2.73
CA GLN A 94 -16.48 10.82 -2.97
C GLN A 94 -17.60 11.53 -3.73
N VAL A 95 -17.84 12.81 -3.43
CA VAL A 95 -18.85 13.64 -4.13
C VAL A 95 -18.15 14.85 -4.71
N PHE A 96 -18.39 15.14 -5.98
CA PHE A 96 -17.80 16.27 -6.70
C PHE A 96 -18.90 17.23 -7.17
N ALA A 97 -18.66 18.53 -7.04
CA ALA A 97 -19.45 19.55 -7.70
C ALA A 97 -18.88 19.85 -9.09
N ASN A 98 -19.74 19.89 -10.11
CA ASN A 98 -19.36 20.08 -11.50
C ASN A 98 -19.57 21.55 -11.94
N PRO A 99 -18.87 22.04 -12.99
CA PRO A 99 -18.98 23.43 -13.45
C PRO A 99 -20.39 23.84 -13.95
N ASP A 100 -21.18 22.85 -14.41
CA ASP A 100 -22.57 23.04 -14.87
C ASP A 100 -23.59 23.17 -13.72
N GLY A 101 -23.16 22.94 -12.48
CA GLY A 101 -24.01 22.95 -11.29
C GLY A 101 -24.60 21.59 -10.89
N THR A 102 -24.24 20.51 -11.60
CA THR A 102 -24.58 19.13 -11.17
C THR A 102 -23.61 18.61 -10.11
N LEU A 103 -23.98 17.50 -9.46
CA LEU A 103 -23.08 16.72 -8.60
C LEU A 103 -22.78 15.37 -9.24
N THR A 104 -21.60 14.82 -8.98
CA THR A 104 -21.23 13.44 -9.30
C THR A 104 -20.81 12.72 -8.03
N GLU A 105 -21.43 11.59 -7.72
CA GLU A 105 -21.01 10.70 -6.63
C GLU A 105 -20.26 9.49 -7.21
N GLU A 106 -19.04 9.25 -6.73
CA GLU A 106 -18.22 8.09 -7.04
C GLU A 106 -18.21 7.15 -5.83
N GLN A 107 -18.67 5.91 -6.01
CA GLN A 107 -18.79 4.91 -4.94
C GLN A 107 -17.98 3.65 -5.25
N ALA A 108 -17.15 3.22 -4.30
CA ALA A 108 -16.38 1.98 -4.35
C ALA A 108 -17.07 0.84 -3.58
N LEU A 109 -16.91 -0.40 -4.06
CA LEU A 109 -17.47 -1.61 -3.44
C LEU A 109 -16.74 -2.05 -2.14
N ALA A 110 -15.54 -1.52 -1.91
CA ALA A 110 -14.73 -1.75 -0.72
C ALA A 110 -13.99 -0.44 -0.35
N PRO A 111 -13.53 -0.27 0.90
CA PRO A 111 -12.74 0.89 1.30
C PRO A 111 -11.51 1.10 0.39
N VAL A 112 -11.36 2.32 -0.14
CA VAL A 112 -10.17 2.72 -0.93
C VAL A 112 -9.38 3.83 -0.25
N ARG A 113 -9.92 4.40 0.84
CA ARG A 113 -9.29 5.42 1.67
C ARG A 113 -9.65 5.19 3.15
N VAL A 114 -8.74 5.56 4.05
CA VAL A 114 -8.86 5.40 5.51
C VAL A 114 -8.37 6.67 6.21
N HIS A 115 -8.84 6.93 7.42
CA HIS A 115 -8.30 7.99 8.27
C HIS A 115 -6.98 7.56 8.94
N GLN A 116 -5.94 8.40 8.85
CA GLN A 116 -4.76 8.34 9.70
C GLN A 116 -4.63 9.68 10.43
N GLY A 117 -5.08 9.69 11.69
CA GLY A 117 -5.41 10.93 12.39
C GLY A 117 -6.47 11.72 11.61
N ASP A 118 -6.29 13.03 11.53
CA ASP A 118 -7.23 13.94 10.86
C ASP A 118 -7.14 13.92 9.31
N GLN A 119 -6.35 13.02 8.72
CA GLN A 119 -6.10 12.98 7.27
C GLN A 119 -6.65 11.71 6.61
N TRP A 120 -7.29 11.88 5.46
CA TRP A 120 -7.62 10.79 4.55
C TRP A 120 -6.38 10.38 3.77
N VAL A 121 -6.02 9.09 3.85
CA VAL A 121 -4.96 8.48 3.03
C VAL A 121 -5.55 7.33 2.20
N PRO A 122 -4.98 7.02 1.02
CA PRO A 122 -5.34 5.79 0.30
C PRO A 122 -5.11 4.55 1.16
N VAL A 123 -5.91 3.51 0.95
CA VAL A 123 -5.64 2.18 1.52
C VAL A 123 -4.37 1.63 0.88
N ASP A 124 -3.37 1.30 1.71
CA ASP A 124 -2.09 0.74 1.30
C ASP A 124 -1.86 -0.57 2.06
N LEU A 125 -2.09 -1.67 1.35
CA LEU A 125 -2.01 -3.03 1.87
C LEU A 125 -0.57 -3.58 1.92
N THR A 126 0.44 -2.79 1.57
CA THR A 126 1.85 -3.20 1.64
C THR A 126 2.24 -3.51 3.09
N LEU A 127 2.65 -4.75 3.34
CA LEU A 127 2.97 -5.22 4.69
C LEU A 127 4.37 -4.76 5.12
N GLN A 128 4.43 -4.11 6.27
CA GLN A 128 5.65 -3.69 6.93
C GLN A 128 5.75 -4.26 8.35
N ARG A 129 6.98 -4.43 8.82
CA ARG A 129 7.28 -4.83 10.20
C ARG A 129 7.21 -3.62 11.12
N ARG A 130 6.58 -3.76 12.28
CA ARG A 130 6.56 -2.76 13.35
C ARG A 130 7.68 -3.01 14.37
N SER A 131 7.95 -2.01 15.19
CA SER A 131 8.99 -2.05 16.24
C SER A 131 8.70 -3.05 17.37
N ASP A 132 7.45 -3.48 17.53
CA ASP A 132 7.03 -4.53 18.47
C ASP A 132 7.17 -5.96 17.90
N GLY A 133 7.65 -6.10 16.66
CA GLY A 133 7.78 -7.37 15.95
C GLY A 133 6.52 -7.82 15.20
N SER A 134 5.39 -7.11 15.34
CA SER A 134 4.19 -7.38 14.54
C SER A 134 4.37 -6.96 13.08
N VAL A 135 3.46 -7.41 12.21
CA VAL A 135 3.42 -7.05 10.79
C VAL A 135 2.05 -6.49 10.45
N ALA A 136 1.99 -5.42 9.65
CA ALA A 136 0.71 -4.88 9.19
C ALA A 136 0.84 -4.07 7.89
N PRO A 137 -0.28 -3.83 7.19
CA PRO A 137 -0.37 -2.81 6.14
C PRO A 137 0.15 -1.43 6.58
N ILE A 138 0.58 -0.62 5.61
CA ILE A 138 0.87 0.82 5.81
C ILE A 138 -0.41 1.58 6.17
N ALA A 139 -1.54 1.28 5.52
CA ALA A 139 -2.83 1.90 5.80
C ALA A 139 -4.00 0.92 5.56
N HIS A 140 -4.75 0.59 6.61
CA HIS A 140 -5.84 -0.40 6.57
C HIS A 140 -7.05 0.05 7.40
N PRO A 141 -8.29 0.01 6.87
CA PRO A 141 -9.48 0.54 7.54
C PRO A 141 -9.87 -0.24 8.81
N LEU A 142 -9.66 -1.56 8.83
CA LEU A 142 -10.00 -2.42 9.97
C LEU A 142 -8.80 -2.79 10.87
N ALA A 143 -7.74 -1.97 10.93
CA ALA A 143 -6.57 -2.17 11.79
C ALA A 143 -5.92 -3.59 11.74
N LEU A 144 -5.87 -4.20 10.55
CA LEU A 144 -5.31 -5.55 10.34
C LEU A 144 -3.86 -5.64 10.84
N THR A 145 -3.58 -6.64 11.68
CA THR A 145 -2.24 -6.92 12.20
C THR A 145 -1.99 -8.43 12.23
N PHE A 146 -0.77 -8.84 11.88
CA PHE A 146 -0.25 -10.19 11.91
C PHE A 146 0.89 -10.29 12.93
N ALA A 147 1.15 -11.51 13.43
CA ALA A 147 2.27 -11.78 14.31
C ALA A 147 3.65 -11.72 13.60
N GLY A 148 4.70 -11.59 14.41
CA GLY A 148 6.06 -11.98 14.01
C GLY A 148 6.31 -13.47 14.24
N ALA A 149 7.59 -13.87 14.29
CA ALA A 149 7.94 -15.21 14.77
C ALA A 149 7.54 -15.40 16.25
N THR A 150 7.09 -16.61 16.60
CA THR A 150 6.87 -17.01 18.00
C THR A 150 7.51 -18.37 18.30
N SER A 151 8.26 -18.43 19.38
CA SER A 151 8.84 -19.68 19.88
C SER A 151 7.90 -20.37 20.88
N GLY A 152 7.70 -21.68 20.71
CA GLY A 152 7.05 -22.54 21.71
C GLY A 152 5.71 -23.13 21.26
N ALA A 153 5.35 -24.27 21.86
CA ALA A 153 4.22 -25.11 21.46
C ALA A 153 2.81 -24.61 21.90
N GLY A 154 2.72 -23.36 22.37
CA GLY A 154 1.48 -22.76 22.85
C GLY A 154 0.52 -22.31 21.74
N GLU A 155 -0.62 -21.76 22.15
CA GLU A 155 -1.51 -21.01 21.25
C GLU A 155 -1.06 -19.54 21.19
N HIS A 156 -0.80 -19.03 20.00
CA HIS A 156 -0.40 -17.64 19.75
C HIS A 156 -1.37 -16.98 18.77
N GLU A 157 -1.76 -15.73 18.99
CA GLU A 157 -2.50 -14.97 17.97
C GLU A 157 -1.62 -14.80 16.72
N VAL A 158 -2.14 -15.11 15.53
CA VAL A 158 -1.39 -15.04 14.25
C VAL A 158 -1.90 -13.91 13.34
N VAL A 159 -3.19 -13.58 13.44
CA VAL A 159 -3.80 -12.42 12.76
C VAL A 159 -4.97 -11.87 13.58
N LYS A 160 -5.14 -10.56 13.55
CA LYS A 160 -6.20 -9.81 14.20
C LYS A 160 -6.73 -8.68 13.32
N VAL A 161 -8.03 -8.41 13.44
CA VAL A 161 -8.78 -7.33 12.78
C VAL A 161 -9.60 -6.59 13.84
N GLY A 162 -9.59 -5.26 13.79
CA GLY A 162 -10.28 -4.36 14.71
C GLY A 162 -9.37 -3.75 15.80
N GLU A 163 -9.94 -2.81 16.55
CA GLU A 163 -9.26 -2.07 17.63
C GLU A 163 -9.95 -2.32 18.99
N ASP A 164 -9.21 -2.07 20.07
CA ASP A 164 -9.65 -2.21 21.46
C ASP A 164 -10.46 -3.48 21.78
N THR A 165 -11.73 -3.32 22.18
CA THR A 165 -12.58 -4.42 22.66
C THR A 165 -13.42 -5.10 21.59
N ASP A 166 -13.40 -4.57 20.36
CA ASP A 166 -14.17 -5.07 19.21
C ASP A 166 -13.25 -5.72 18.18
N GLN A 167 -12.32 -6.52 18.71
CA GLN A 167 -11.33 -7.29 17.96
C GLN A 167 -11.83 -8.72 17.66
N THR A 168 -11.51 -9.17 16.45
CA THR A 168 -11.62 -10.58 16.03
C THR A 168 -10.29 -11.05 15.49
N GLY A 169 -9.99 -12.33 15.61
CA GLY A 169 -8.71 -12.86 15.17
C GLY A 169 -8.67 -14.37 15.08
N LEU A 170 -7.54 -14.85 14.59
CA LEU A 170 -7.18 -16.25 14.52
C LEU A 170 -5.89 -16.47 15.30
N ALA A 171 -5.83 -17.57 16.02
CA ALA A 171 -4.63 -18.07 16.65
C ALA A 171 -4.10 -19.34 15.96
N TRP A 172 -2.85 -19.66 16.26
CA TRP A 172 -2.13 -20.83 15.80
C TRP A 172 -1.56 -21.61 16.99
N ASN A 173 -1.65 -22.94 16.93
CA ASN A 173 -1.08 -23.83 17.94
C ASN A 173 0.27 -24.36 17.45
N GLY A 174 1.35 -24.00 18.15
CA GLY A 174 2.72 -24.31 17.76
C GLY A 174 3.54 -23.04 17.49
N ALA A 175 4.82 -23.22 17.17
CA ALA A 175 5.69 -22.12 16.82
C ALA A 175 5.23 -21.45 15.51
N LEU A 176 5.36 -20.13 15.43
CA LEU A 176 5.27 -19.38 14.17
C LEU A 176 6.71 -19.08 13.69
N PRO A 177 7.08 -19.51 12.46
CA PRO A 177 8.37 -19.18 11.87
C PRO A 177 8.43 -17.69 11.50
N GLU A 178 9.63 -17.20 11.20
CA GLU A 178 9.83 -15.82 10.74
C GLU A 178 9.08 -15.55 9.41
N PRO A 179 8.08 -14.65 9.38
CA PRO A 179 7.26 -14.44 8.19
C PRO A 179 8.03 -13.79 7.03
N VAL A 180 7.80 -14.30 5.82
CA VAL A 180 8.27 -13.67 4.58
C VAL A 180 7.17 -12.75 4.04
N LEU A 181 7.51 -11.50 3.74
CA LEU A 181 6.57 -10.48 3.26
C LEU A 181 6.77 -10.21 1.76
N ASN A 182 5.67 -10.08 1.02
CA ASN A 182 5.66 -9.70 -0.39
C ASN A 182 4.40 -8.89 -0.73
N GLY A 183 4.53 -7.56 -0.78
CA GLY A 183 3.39 -6.65 -0.95
C GLY A 183 2.35 -6.88 0.14
N ARG A 184 1.12 -7.22 -0.25
CA ARG A 184 0.00 -7.57 0.66
C ARG A 184 0.03 -8.99 1.24
N THR A 185 1.07 -9.78 0.93
CA THR A 185 1.16 -11.20 1.29
C THR A 185 2.15 -11.44 2.41
N ILE A 186 1.75 -12.26 3.39
CA ILE A 186 2.61 -12.76 4.46
C ILE A 186 2.61 -14.29 4.45
N THR A 187 3.79 -14.90 4.50
CA THR A 187 3.97 -16.35 4.45
C THR A 187 4.80 -16.84 5.64
N TYR A 188 4.19 -17.64 6.49
CA TYR A 188 4.84 -18.41 7.55
C TYR A 188 5.30 -19.74 6.95
N ARG A 189 6.59 -19.82 6.59
CA ARG A 189 7.14 -20.97 5.86
C ARG A 189 7.37 -22.18 6.74
N ASP A 190 6.92 -23.35 6.31
CA ASP A 190 7.06 -24.63 7.01
C ASP A 190 6.49 -24.58 8.45
N VAL A 191 5.37 -23.87 8.63
CA VAL A 191 4.62 -23.82 9.89
C VAL A 191 4.18 -25.22 10.35
N ARG A 192 4.06 -26.15 9.40
CA ARG A 192 4.26 -27.60 9.59
C ARG A 192 5.23 -28.08 8.49
N PRO A 193 5.94 -29.22 8.66
CA PRO A 193 6.88 -29.70 7.64
C PRO A 193 6.24 -29.83 6.25
N GLY A 194 6.73 -29.07 5.27
CA GLY A 194 6.20 -29.07 3.90
C GLY A 194 4.87 -28.32 3.72
N VAL A 195 4.45 -27.50 4.69
CA VAL A 195 3.21 -26.72 4.66
C VAL A 195 3.45 -25.28 5.11
N ASP A 196 3.14 -24.33 4.24
CA ASP A 196 3.12 -22.91 4.58
C ASP A 196 1.72 -22.48 5.03
N LEU A 197 1.67 -21.52 5.96
CA LEU A 197 0.47 -20.72 6.22
C LEU A 197 0.67 -19.36 5.55
N VAL A 198 -0.21 -19.05 4.61
CA VAL A 198 -0.19 -17.82 3.81
C VAL A 198 -1.40 -16.98 4.17
N PHE A 199 -1.22 -15.67 4.31
CA PHE A 199 -2.32 -14.72 4.34
C PHE A 199 -2.14 -13.66 3.25
N HIS A 200 -3.26 -13.19 2.71
CA HIS A 200 -3.32 -12.04 1.82
C HIS A 200 -4.20 -10.97 2.46
N ALA A 201 -3.64 -9.77 2.70
CA ALA A 201 -4.38 -8.62 3.20
C ALA A 201 -5.29 -8.04 2.11
N HIS A 202 -6.48 -7.61 2.51
CA HIS A 202 -7.53 -7.00 1.68
C HIS A 202 -8.15 -5.83 2.43
N ALA A 203 -8.73 -4.83 1.75
CA ALA A 203 -9.36 -3.69 2.44
C ALA A 203 -10.49 -4.10 3.43
N THR A 204 -11.08 -5.29 3.25
CA THR A 204 -12.12 -5.87 4.10
C THR A 204 -11.60 -6.94 5.08
N GLY A 205 -10.29 -7.06 5.29
CA GLY A 205 -9.68 -8.03 6.20
C GLY A 205 -8.59 -8.87 5.53
N TYR A 206 -8.76 -10.20 5.53
CA TYR A 206 -7.76 -11.10 4.97
C TYR A 206 -8.35 -12.42 4.43
N GLU A 207 -7.66 -12.97 3.43
CA GLU A 207 -7.75 -14.40 3.07
C GLU A 207 -6.61 -15.14 3.76
N GLN A 208 -6.81 -16.43 4.06
CA GLN A 208 -5.72 -17.32 4.47
C GLN A 208 -5.77 -18.60 3.65
N HIS A 209 -4.62 -19.24 3.46
CA HIS A 209 -4.53 -20.57 2.86
C HIS A 209 -3.43 -21.39 3.53
N PHE A 210 -3.60 -22.72 3.52
CA PHE A 210 -2.49 -23.65 3.75
C PHE A 210 -1.96 -24.14 2.40
N VAL A 211 -0.67 -23.94 2.16
CA VAL A 211 0.00 -24.33 0.91
C VAL A 211 0.89 -25.52 1.19
N VAL A 212 0.45 -26.71 0.77
CA VAL A 212 1.20 -27.96 0.88
C VAL A 212 2.15 -28.06 -0.31
N LYS A 213 3.45 -28.02 -0.05
CA LYS A 213 4.50 -27.94 -1.07
C LYS A 213 4.69 -29.21 -1.86
N ASP A 214 4.52 -30.36 -1.20
CA ASP A 214 4.85 -31.67 -1.74
C ASP A 214 3.98 -32.79 -1.13
N ARG A 215 4.20 -34.01 -1.63
CA ARG A 215 3.45 -35.21 -1.22
C ARG A 215 3.69 -35.62 0.24
N ALA A 216 4.83 -35.29 0.85
CA ALA A 216 5.09 -35.58 2.25
C ALA A 216 4.30 -34.62 3.17
N GLY A 217 4.17 -33.36 2.77
CA GLY A 217 3.36 -32.35 3.47
C GLY A 217 1.87 -32.72 3.61
N LEU A 218 1.31 -33.56 2.72
CA LEU A 218 -0.10 -34.00 2.79
C LEU A 218 -0.46 -34.68 4.13
N ALA A 219 0.50 -35.34 4.79
CA ALA A 219 0.29 -35.95 6.09
C ALA A 219 -0.01 -34.90 7.19
N GLN A 220 0.52 -33.69 7.06
CA GLN A 220 0.40 -32.61 8.04
C GLN A 220 -0.96 -31.89 8.01
N VAL A 221 -1.76 -32.08 6.95
CA VAL A 221 -3.03 -31.35 6.74
C VAL A 221 -4.28 -32.20 6.85
N ARG A 222 -4.17 -33.52 7.10
CA ARG A 222 -5.33 -34.43 7.25
C ARG A 222 -6.37 -33.93 8.26
N LYS A 223 -5.93 -33.15 9.25
CA LYS A 223 -6.78 -32.34 10.11
C LYS A 223 -6.08 -31.03 10.46
N LEU A 224 -6.81 -29.93 10.35
CA LEU A 224 -6.38 -28.60 10.78
C LEU A 224 -7.33 -28.11 11.88
N SER A 225 -6.79 -27.43 12.88
CA SER A 225 -7.55 -26.86 14.00
C SER A 225 -7.09 -25.42 14.19
N LEU A 226 -8.05 -24.50 14.09
CA LEU A 226 -7.84 -23.06 13.97
C LEU A 226 -8.65 -22.37 15.09
N PRO A 227 -8.02 -22.01 16.21
CA PRO A 227 -8.70 -21.30 17.29
C PRO A 227 -9.04 -19.86 16.88
N LEU A 228 -10.32 -19.59 16.66
CA LEU A 228 -10.87 -18.27 16.39
C LEU A 228 -11.11 -17.53 17.71
N ARG A 229 -10.68 -16.27 17.75
CA ARG A 229 -11.02 -15.28 18.77
C ARG A 229 -12.15 -14.42 18.21
N THR A 230 -13.37 -14.71 18.63
CA THR A 230 -14.60 -14.11 18.06
C THR A 230 -15.16 -12.99 18.93
N GLY A 231 -14.53 -12.71 20.09
CA GLY A 231 -14.94 -11.64 21.00
C GLY A 231 -16.37 -11.82 21.51
N LYS A 232 -17.27 -10.90 21.12
CA LYS A 232 -18.71 -10.95 21.46
C LYS A 232 -19.52 -11.82 20.48
N LEU A 233 -18.92 -12.28 19.38
CA LEU A 233 -19.58 -13.06 18.33
C LEU A 233 -19.55 -14.56 18.62
N THR A 234 -20.58 -15.26 18.15
CA THR A 234 -20.63 -16.73 18.11
C THR A 234 -20.40 -17.20 16.68
N ALA A 235 -19.46 -18.12 16.49
CA ALA A 235 -19.20 -18.79 15.21
C ALA A 235 -19.80 -20.21 15.22
N ALA A 236 -20.59 -20.54 14.20
CA ALA A 236 -21.26 -21.83 14.02
C ALA A 236 -21.24 -22.25 12.55
N THR A 237 -21.53 -23.51 12.25
CA THR A 237 -21.80 -23.95 10.87
C THR A 237 -23.08 -23.31 10.33
N ASP A 238 -23.10 -22.99 9.03
CA ASP A 238 -24.25 -22.35 8.38
C ASP A 238 -25.33 -23.33 7.86
N GLY A 239 -25.10 -24.65 8.00
CA GLY A 239 -25.96 -25.71 7.48
C GLY A 239 -25.74 -26.08 6.00
N MET A 240 -24.92 -25.33 5.28
CA MET A 240 -24.53 -25.55 3.87
C MET A 240 -23.04 -25.95 3.72
N GLY A 241 -22.28 -25.98 4.82
CA GLY A 241 -20.86 -26.36 4.88
C GLY A 241 -19.91 -25.19 5.15
N GLY A 242 -20.44 -23.96 5.20
CA GLY A 242 -19.70 -22.75 5.54
C GLY A 242 -19.80 -22.35 7.02
N LEU A 243 -19.30 -21.16 7.31
CA LEU A 243 -19.26 -20.56 8.64
C LEU A 243 -20.26 -19.40 8.74
N LEU A 244 -20.92 -19.28 9.89
CA LEU A 244 -21.90 -18.24 10.21
C LEU A 244 -21.49 -17.53 11.50
N LEU A 245 -21.36 -16.20 11.46
CA LEU A 245 -21.07 -15.35 12.61
C LEU A 245 -22.34 -14.64 13.08
N LYS A 246 -22.64 -14.74 14.38
CA LYS A 246 -23.81 -14.12 15.02
C LYS A 246 -23.43 -13.21 16.18
N ASP A 247 -24.15 -12.10 16.33
CA ASP A 247 -24.05 -11.23 17.51
C ASP A 247 -24.74 -11.84 18.74
N GLY A 248 -24.64 -11.17 19.90
CA GLY A 248 -25.30 -11.57 21.14
C GLY A 248 -26.83 -11.50 21.12
N ARG A 249 -27.45 -10.99 20.04
CA ARG A 249 -28.90 -11.00 19.79
C ARG A 249 -29.29 -12.10 18.78
N GLY A 250 -28.33 -12.91 18.33
CA GLY A 250 -28.53 -13.98 17.34
C GLY A 250 -28.60 -13.50 15.89
N ARG A 251 -28.41 -12.20 15.61
CA ARG A 251 -28.41 -11.66 14.24
C ARG A 251 -27.14 -12.12 13.52
N GLN A 252 -27.29 -12.56 12.27
CA GLN A 252 -26.14 -12.77 11.39
C GLN A 252 -25.42 -11.45 11.15
N VAL A 253 -24.10 -11.43 11.38
CA VAL A 253 -23.20 -10.30 11.09
C VAL A 253 -22.13 -10.63 10.05
N GLY A 254 -21.91 -11.92 9.79
CA GLY A 254 -21.01 -12.40 8.74
C GLY A 254 -21.32 -13.84 8.36
N ARG A 255 -20.96 -14.22 7.15
CA ARG A 255 -21.00 -15.60 6.64
C ARG A 255 -19.79 -15.79 5.74
N ALA A 256 -19.22 -16.98 5.74
CA ALA A 256 -18.14 -17.36 4.86
C ALA A 256 -18.42 -18.75 4.27
N GLN A 257 -17.96 -18.99 3.04
CA GLN A 257 -18.41 -20.10 2.20
C GLN A 257 -17.86 -21.47 2.64
N THR A 258 -18.32 -22.54 1.98
CA THR A 258 -17.82 -23.90 2.22
C THR A 258 -16.34 -23.98 1.82
N PRO A 259 -15.44 -24.45 2.71
CA PRO A 259 -14.02 -24.54 2.39
C PRO A 259 -13.72 -25.54 1.29
N LEU A 260 -12.73 -25.22 0.47
CA LEU A 260 -12.27 -26.02 -0.65
C LEU A 260 -10.78 -26.33 -0.54
N MET A 261 -10.32 -27.28 -1.34
CA MET A 261 -8.91 -27.42 -1.68
C MET A 261 -8.76 -27.74 -3.16
N TRP A 262 -7.60 -27.41 -3.71
CA TRP A 262 -7.25 -27.67 -5.10
C TRP A 262 -5.76 -27.95 -5.27
N ASP A 263 -5.40 -28.58 -6.37
CA ASP A 263 -4.01 -28.74 -6.78
C ASP A 263 -3.58 -27.61 -7.72
N ALA A 264 -2.30 -27.55 -8.08
CA ALA A 264 -1.77 -26.49 -8.93
C ALA A 264 -2.22 -26.58 -10.40
N LYS A 265 -2.96 -27.62 -10.81
CA LYS A 265 -3.37 -27.83 -12.20
C LYS A 265 -4.50 -26.88 -12.59
N VAL A 266 -4.24 -26.08 -13.62
CA VAL A 266 -5.19 -25.12 -14.19
C VAL A 266 -5.57 -25.48 -15.62
N ALA A 267 -6.76 -25.09 -16.03
CA ALA A 267 -7.19 -25.17 -17.42
C ALA A 267 -6.40 -24.16 -18.27
N PRO A 268 -5.74 -24.56 -19.39
CA PRO A 268 -4.83 -23.66 -20.12
C PRO A 268 -5.47 -22.37 -20.66
N GLN A 269 -6.79 -22.37 -20.90
CA GLN A 269 -7.52 -21.25 -21.50
C GLN A 269 -8.14 -20.32 -20.46
N SER A 270 -8.73 -20.86 -19.38
CA SER A 270 -9.44 -20.07 -18.36
C SER A 270 -8.63 -19.82 -17.08
N GLY A 271 -7.55 -20.58 -16.84
CA GLY A 271 -6.81 -20.54 -15.58
C GLY A 271 -7.54 -21.20 -14.39
N GLU A 272 -8.71 -21.78 -14.60
CA GLU A 272 -9.54 -22.37 -13.54
C GLU A 272 -8.93 -23.65 -12.95
N ARG A 273 -9.19 -23.89 -11.65
CA ARG A 273 -8.71 -25.07 -10.93
C ARG A 273 -9.43 -26.34 -11.38
N VAL A 274 -8.71 -27.17 -12.15
CA VAL A 274 -9.26 -28.41 -12.74
C VAL A 274 -9.58 -29.45 -11.66
N ASN A 275 -8.67 -29.60 -10.70
CA ASN A 275 -8.82 -30.54 -9.59
C ASN A 275 -9.14 -29.76 -8.32
N HIS A 276 -10.37 -29.88 -7.83
CA HIS A 276 -10.76 -29.37 -6.51
C HIS A 276 -11.64 -30.38 -5.77
N ALA A 277 -11.73 -30.24 -4.45
CA ALA A 277 -12.55 -31.07 -3.58
C ALA A 277 -13.00 -30.27 -2.34
N PRO A 278 -14.13 -30.65 -1.70
CA PRO A 278 -14.56 -30.03 -0.46
C PRO A 278 -13.61 -30.33 0.70
N VAL A 279 -13.58 -29.42 1.66
CA VAL A 279 -12.90 -29.57 2.93
C VAL A 279 -13.97 -29.45 4.01
N ALA A 280 -14.20 -30.50 4.79
CA ALA A 280 -15.30 -30.50 5.76
C ALA A 280 -14.99 -29.60 6.96
N LEU A 281 -15.89 -28.67 7.27
CA LEU A 281 -15.78 -27.72 8.39
C LEU A 281 -16.66 -28.14 9.57
N ARG A 282 -16.11 -28.01 10.79
CA ARG A 282 -16.86 -28.07 12.05
C ARG A 282 -16.41 -26.95 12.99
N THR A 283 -17.32 -26.47 13.83
CA THR A 283 -17.03 -25.51 14.90
C THR A 283 -17.17 -26.17 16.27
N VAL A 284 -16.19 -25.98 17.15
CA VAL A 284 -16.21 -26.45 18.54
C VAL A 284 -16.08 -25.25 19.47
N THR A 285 -17.09 -25.00 20.32
CA THR A 285 -17.04 -23.93 21.32
C THR A 285 -15.98 -24.24 22.37
N ALA A 286 -15.04 -23.31 22.57
CA ALA A 286 -13.88 -23.46 23.47
C ALA A 286 -13.91 -22.47 24.64
N GLY A 287 -15.05 -21.80 24.87
CA GLY A 287 -15.26 -20.81 25.93
C GLY A 287 -15.98 -19.56 25.41
N LYS A 288 -16.18 -18.55 26.27
CA LYS A 288 -16.71 -17.25 25.84
C LYS A 288 -15.76 -16.61 24.82
N GLY A 289 -16.29 -16.22 23.66
CA GLY A 289 -15.52 -15.57 22.58
C GLY A 289 -14.44 -16.45 21.93
N ARG A 290 -14.50 -17.78 22.12
CA ARG A 290 -13.53 -18.74 21.59
C ARG A 290 -14.23 -19.90 20.90
N THR A 291 -13.93 -20.08 19.62
CA THR A 291 -14.40 -21.23 18.81
C THR A 291 -13.21 -21.84 18.10
N VAL A 292 -13.04 -23.15 18.14
CA VAL A 292 -12.07 -23.83 17.26
C VAL A 292 -12.79 -24.22 15.97
N MET A 293 -12.31 -23.71 14.84
CA MET A 293 -12.68 -24.19 13.52
C MET A 293 -11.80 -25.39 13.18
N GLU A 294 -12.43 -26.54 12.97
CA GLU A 294 -11.75 -27.78 12.57
C GLU A 294 -12.05 -28.07 11.10
N LEU A 295 -11.00 -28.28 10.32
CA LEU A 295 -11.07 -28.56 8.89
C LEU A 295 -10.55 -29.97 8.64
N THR A 296 -11.26 -30.73 7.81
CA THR A 296 -10.90 -32.09 7.40
C THR A 296 -10.92 -32.15 5.88
N PRO A 297 -9.77 -32.01 5.20
CA PRO A 297 -9.70 -32.11 3.75
C PRO A 297 -10.04 -33.54 3.28
N ASP A 298 -10.71 -33.65 2.13
CA ASP A 298 -11.13 -34.94 1.57
C ASP A 298 -9.96 -35.93 1.40
N ALA A 299 -10.12 -37.11 2.00
CA ALA A 299 -9.08 -38.14 2.02
C ALA A 299 -8.86 -38.78 0.64
N GLY A 300 -9.88 -38.84 -0.21
CA GLY A 300 -9.77 -39.40 -1.57
C GLY A 300 -8.91 -38.52 -2.47
N PHE A 301 -9.16 -37.21 -2.46
CA PHE A 301 -8.35 -36.21 -3.14
C PHE A 301 -6.90 -36.22 -2.66
N LEU A 302 -6.66 -36.20 -1.34
CA LEU A 302 -5.28 -36.26 -0.81
C LEU A 302 -4.56 -37.59 -1.14
N ALA A 303 -5.30 -38.67 -1.42
CA ALA A 303 -4.72 -39.96 -1.82
C ALA A 303 -4.34 -40.05 -3.31
N ARG A 304 -4.77 -39.08 -4.14
CA ARG A 304 -4.50 -39.08 -5.59
C ARG A 304 -3.01 -39.13 -5.91
N THR A 305 -2.62 -40.00 -6.83
CA THR A 305 -1.24 -40.13 -7.33
C THR A 305 -0.87 -39.05 -8.34
N ASP A 306 -1.86 -38.44 -9.00
CA ASP A 306 -1.72 -37.48 -10.10
C ASP A 306 -1.80 -36.00 -9.68
N LEU A 307 -1.77 -35.71 -8.36
CA LEU A 307 -1.76 -34.35 -7.82
C LEU A 307 -0.58 -33.53 -8.35
N THR A 308 -0.87 -32.34 -8.87
CA THR A 308 0.12 -31.33 -9.25
C THR A 308 0.35 -30.38 -8.08
N PHE A 309 1.58 -30.29 -7.56
CA PHE A 309 1.88 -29.46 -6.38
C PHE A 309 2.21 -27.99 -6.75
N PRO A 310 1.96 -27.03 -5.84
CA PRO A 310 1.41 -27.19 -4.49
C PRO A 310 -0.09 -27.53 -4.45
N VAL A 311 -0.53 -28.16 -3.37
CA VAL A 311 -1.97 -28.29 -3.02
C VAL A 311 -2.32 -27.17 -2.06
N THR A 312 -3.36 -26.40 -2.38
CA THR A 312 -3.87 -25.32 -1.53
C THR A 312 -5.13 -25.78 -0.81
N ILE A 313 -5.20 -25.57 0.50
CA ILE A 313 -6.45 -25.68 1.29
C ILE A 313 -6.87 -24.26 1.64
N ASP A 314 -8.10 -23.92 1.26
CA ASP A 314 -8.67 -22.58 1.36
C ASP A 314 -9.84 -22.55 2.36
N PRO A 315 -9.56 -22.16 3.61
CA PRO A 315 -10.58 -22.02 4.64
C PRO A 315 -11.33 -20.68 4.61
N PRO A 316 -12.64 -20.67 4.91
CA PRO A 316 -13.41 -19.44 5.06
C PRO A 316 -12.84 -18.54 6.16
N THR A 317 -12.30 -17.37 5.79
CA THR A 317 -11.89 -16.32 6.75
C THR A 317 -12.38 -14.91 6.41
N SER A 318 -13.35 -14.75 5.50
CA SER A 318 -14.00 -13.45 5.31
C SER A 318 -14.83 -13.09 6.55
N LEU A 319 -14.21 -12.33 7.47
CA LEU A 319 -14.84 -11.85 8.71
C LEU A 319 -15.77 -10.64 8.49
N SER A 320 -15.82 -10.10 7.27
CA SER A 320 -16.77 -9.08 6.82
C SER A 320 -17.79 -9.66 5.82
N PRO A 321 -19.00 -9.07 5.73
CA PRO A 321 -19.99 -9.48 4.74
C PRO A 321 -19.46 -9.29 3.31
N SER A 322 -19.70 -10.28 2.44
CA SER A 322 -19.47 -10.18 1.01
C SER A 322 -20.47 -9.20 0.39
N PHE A 323 -19.97 -8.08 -0.17
CA PHE A 323 -20.77 -7.12 -0.91
C PHE A 323 -20.74 -7.44 -2.41
N ASP A 324 -21.73 -8.19 -2.89
CA ASP A 324 -22.06 -8.28 -4.32
C ASP A 324 -23.33 -7.48 -4.60
N ALA A 325 -23.19 -6.31 -5.24
CA ALA A 325 -24.11 -5.76 -6.25
C ALA A 325 -23.70 -4.34 -6.68
N PHE A 326 -23.86 -4.08 -7.98
CA PHE A 326 -23.66 -2.80 -8.65
C PHE A 326 -24.72 -1.77 -8.25
N VAL A 327 -24.31 -0.51 -8.01
CA VAL A 327 -25.21 0.64 -7.88
C VAL A 327 -24.79 1.70 -8.89
N GLN A 328 -25.71 2.07 -9.77
CA GLN A 328 -25.63 3.28 -10.60
C GLN A 328 -26.89 4.10 -10.30
N ASN A 329 -26.73 5.19 -9.56
CA ASN A 329 -27.73 6.24 -9.53
C ASN A 329 -27.32 7.33 -10.53
N THR A 330 -28.26 7.68 -11.40
CA THR A 330 -28.25 8.88 -12.25
C THR A 330 -28.88 10.06 -11.52
#